data_AF-A0A963J005-F1
#
_entry.id   AF-A0A963J005-F1
#
_cell.length_a   1.000
_cell.length_b   1.000
_cell.length_c   1.000
_cell.angle_alpha   90.00
_cell.angle_beta   90.00
_cell.angle_gamma   90.00
#
_symmetry.space_group_name_H-M   'P 1'
#
loop_
_entity.id
_entity.type
_entity.pdbx_description
1 polymer ?
#
loop_
_entity_poly.entity_id
_entity_poly.type
_entity_poly.pdbx_seq_one_letter_code
_entity_poly.pdbx_strand_id
1 'polypeptide(L)'
;MFSVRAGLTGGIGSGKSTVGRMLAQRGAVLLDADQIAREMTQPGGLAMPAIVQTFGPEFSDAQGALDRTRMRDLAFSRPASRKQLEAIIHPLVAQCLENRARTAEDEGRRLLV
;
A
#
# COMPACT_ATOMS: atom_id res chain seq x y z
N MET A 1 5.91 6.33 -26.58
CA MET A 1 6.65 5.11 -26.20
C MET A 1 5.70 4.31 -25.31
N PHE A 2 5.48 3.01 -25.56
CA PHE A 2 4.54 2.22 -24.76
C PHE A 2 5.24 1.64 -23.52
N SER A 3 4.62 1.78 -22.36
CA SER A 3 5.03 1.13 -21.11
C SER A 3 4.31 -0.22 -20.95
N VAL A 4 4.99 -1.21 -20.37
CA VAL A 4 4.39 -2.49 -19.99
C VAL A 4 4.17 -2.52 -18.48
N ARG A 5 2.94 -2.80 -18.06
CA ARG A 5 2.57 -3.02 -16.65
C ARG A 5 2.38 -4.52 -16.40
N ALA A 6 3.12 -5.09 -15.45
CA ALA A 6 3.10 -6.53 -15.17
C ALA A 6 2.82 -6.81 -13.69
N GLY A 7 1.67 -7.40 -13.38
CA GLY A 7 1.31 -7.70 -11.99
C GLY A 7 2.10 -8.86 -11.40
N LEU A 8 2.88 -8.60 -10.35
CA LEU A 8 3.59 -9.64 -9.61
C LEU A 8 2.76 -10.14 -8.41
N THR A 9 2.15 -11.32 -8.56
CA THR A 9 1.31 -11.94 -7.52
C THR A 9 1.87 -13.29 -7.07
N GLY A 10 1.32 -13.86 -6.00
CA GLY A 10 1.81 -15.10 -5.38
C GLY A 10 1.52 -15.19 -3.88
N GLY A 11 1.51 -16.40 -3.33
CA GLY A 11 1.18 -16.66 -1.92
C GLY A 11 2.14 -16.04 -0.91
N ILE A 12 1.79 -16.10 0.38
CA ILE A 12 2.68 -15.68 1.47
C ILE A 12 3.95 -16.54 1.43
N GLY A 13 5.12 -15.90 1.54
CA GLY A 13 6.41 -16.60 1.49
C GLY A 13 6.91 -17.00 0.09
N SER A 14 6.19 -16.68 -0.99
CA SER A 14 6.57 -17.10 -2.35
C SER A 14 7.73 -16.31 -2.99
N GLY A 15 8.35 -15.38 -2.27
CA GLY A 15 9.50 -14.62 -2.78
C GLY A 15 9.19 -13.46 -3.73
N LYS A 16 7.93 -12.99 -3.83
CA LYS A 16 7.53 -11.84 -4.69
C LYS A 16 8.44 -10.63 -4.51
N SER A 17 8.68 -10.21 -3.27
CA SER A 17 9.53 -9.04 -2.99
C SER A 17 10.99 -9.26 -3.44
N THR A 18 11.45 -10.50 -3.54
CA THR A 18 12.77 -10.82 -4.11
C THR A 18 12.77 -10.65 -5.61
N VAL A 19 11.77 -11.22 -6.31
CA VAL A 19 11.62 -11.08 -7.77
C VAL A 19 11.41 -9.61 -8.16
N GLY A 20 10.56 -8.88 -7.44
CA GLY A 20 10.33 -7.45 -7.67
C GLY A 20 11.62 -6.62 -7.56
N ARG A 21 12.45 -6.89 -6.53
CA ARG A 21 13.77 -6.24 -6.40
C ARG A 21 14.73 -6.61 -7.54
N MET A 22 14.73 -7.87 -7.98
CA MET A 22 15.56 -8.31 -9.12
C MET A 22 15.15 -7.65 -10.45
N LEU A 23 13.86 -7.38 -10.64
CA LEU A 23 13.35 -6.62 -11.78
C LEU A 23 13.72 -5.14 -11.67
N ALA A 24 13.62 -4.55 -10.47
CA ALA A 24 14.03 -3.18 -10.21
C ALA A 24 15.53 -2.94 -10.49
N GLN A 25 16.39 -3.89 -10.12
CA GLN A 25 17.82 -3.86 -10.46
C GLN A 25 18.10 -3.85 -11.96
N ARG A 26 17.15 -4.30 -12.79
CA ARG A 26 17.23 -4.27 -14.26
C ARG A 26 16.53 -3.06 -14.88
N GLY A 27 16.12 -2.08 -14.08
CA GLY A 27 15.53 -0.82 -14.54
C GLY A 27 14.00 -0.80 -14.58
N ALA A 28 13.33 -1.83 -14.05
CA ALA A 28 11.89 -1.77 -13.83
C ALA A 28 11.55 -0.82 -12.67
N VAL A 29 10.39 -0.18 -12.73
CA VAL A 29 9.83 0.56 -11.59
C VAL A 29 8.96 -0.40 -10.79
N LEU A 30 9.30 -0.60 -9.52
CA LEU A 30 8.54 -1.42 -8.60
C LEU A 30 7.45 -0.58 -7.91
N LEU A 31 6.19 -0.95 -8.13
CA LEU A 31 5.00 -0.35 -7.57
C LEU A 31 4.39 -1.29 -6.51
N ASP A 32 5.01 -1.31 -5.33
CA ASP A 32 4.60 -2.19 -4.23
C ASP A 32 3.40 -1.61 -3.46
N ALA A 33 2.22 -2.23 -3.65
CA ALA A 33 0.98 -1.84 -2.98
C ALA A 33 1.04 -1.99 -1.45
N ASP A 34 1.73 -3.00 -0.93
CA ASP A 34 1.87 -3.22 0.52
C ASP A 34 2.74 -2.12 1.14
N GLN A 35 3.81 -1.73 0.43
CA GLN A 35 4.66 -0.63 0.84
C GLN A 35 3.89 0.70 0.84
N ILE A 36 3.10 0.97 -0.20
CA ILE A 36 2.26 2.18 -0.26
C ILE A 36 1.23 2.18 0.86
N ALA A 37 0.55 1.07 1.13
CA ALA A 37 -0.40 0.96 2.23
C ALA A 37 0.26 1.25 3.60
N ARG A 38 1.51 0.81 3.79
CA ARG A 38 2.29 1.11 4.99
C ARG A 38 2.61 2.60 5.12
N GLU A 39 2.92 3.26 4.02
CA GLU A 39 3.19 4.72 3.96
C GLU A 39 1.92 5.53 4.29
N MET A 40 0.76 5.13 3.78
CA MET A 40 -0.51 5.80 4.08
C MET A 40 -0.93 5.71 5.55
N THR A 41 -0.34 4.78 6.31
CA THR A 41 -0.61 4.51 7.73
C THR A 41 0.55 4.86 8.65
N GLN A 42 1.59 5.54 8.13
CA GLN A 42 2.66 6.15 8.94
C GLN A 42 2.19 7.45 9.62
N PRO A 43 2.99 8.04 10.53
CA PRO A 43 2.75 9.39 11.04
C PRO A 43 2.48 10.39 9.91
N GLY A 44 1.33 11.08 9.98
CA GLY A 44 0.92 12.03 8.93
C GLY A 44 0.44 11.40 7.63
N GLY A 45 0.28 10.07 7.59
CA GLY A 45 -0.21 9.34 6.42
C GLY A 45 -1.65 9.71 6.07
N LEU A 46 -1.97 9.72 4.77
CA LEU A 46 -3.26 10.19 4.25
C LEU A 46 -4.45 9.36 4.73
N ALA A 47 -4.25 8.11 5.15
CA ALA A 47 -5.32 7.26 5.66
C ALA A 47 -5.63 7.53 7.15
N MET A 48 -4.69 8.10 7.90
CA MET A 48 -4.81 8.23 9.36
C MET A 48 -6.03 9.05 9.82
N PRO A 49 -6.37 10.21 9.22
CA PRO A 49 -7.55 10.96 9.64
C PRO A 49 -8.85 10.17 9.50
N ALA A 50 -9.03 9.46 8.37
CA ALA A 50 -10.21 8.65 8.11
C ALA A 50 -10.26 7.41 9.03
N ILE A 51 -9.11 6.82 9.34
CA ILE A 51 -9.00 5.71 10.30
C ILE A 51 -9.41 6.18 11.69
N VAL A 52 -8.86 7.28 12.17
CA VAL A 52 -9.18 7.84 13.50
C VAL A 52 -10.67 8.21 13.58
N GLN A 53 -11.25 8.78 12.52
CA GLN A 53 -12.68 9.09 12.47
C GLN A 53 -13.56 7.83 12.54
N THR A 54 -13.14 6.74 11.89
CA THR A 54 -13.95 5.52 11.76
C THR A 54 -13.82 4.59 12.95
N PHE A 55 -12.60 4.43 13.47
CA PHE A 55 -12.28 3.44 14.49
C PHE A 55 -12.01 4.07 15.86
N GLY A 56 -11.71 5.37 15.90
CA GLY A 56 -11.40 6.11 17.12
C GLY A 56 -9.91 6.46 17.26
N PRO A 57 -9.59 7.45 18.11
CA PRO A 57 -8.22 7.91 18.33
C PRO A 57 -7.30 6.85 18.93
N GLU A 58 -7.85 5.83 19.60
CA GLU A 58 -7.09 4.72 20.18
C GLU A 58 -6.41 3.81 19.14
N PHE A 59 -6.77 3.95 17.85
CA PHE A 59 -6.10 3.25 16.75
C PHE A 59 -4.92 4.03 16.17
N SER A 60 -4.62 5.20 16.73
CA SER A 60 -3.39 5.95 16.48
C SER A 60 -2.42 5.74 17.64
N ASP A 61 -1.16 5.48 17.33
CA ASP A 61 -0.08 5.53 18.32
C ASP A 61 0.27 6.98 18.70
N ALA A 62 1.20 7.14 19.64
CA ALA A 62 1.63 8.45 20.14
C ALA A 62 2.32 9.32 19.08
N GLN A 63 2.74 8.73 17.97
CA GLN A 63 3.39 9.41 16.85
C GLN A 63 2.39 9.76 15.74
N GLY A 64 1.13 9.33 15.84
CA GLY A 64 0.13 9.55 14.80
C GLY A 64 0.10 8.46 13.72
N ALA A 65 0.77 7.32 13.94
CA ALA A 65 0.74 6.17 13.04
C ALA A 65 -0.35 5.17 13.45
N LEU A 66 -0.69 4.24 12.57
CA LEU A 66 -1.66 3.18 12.88
C LEU A 66 -1.10 2.22 13.95
N ASP A 67 -1.84 2.02 15.03
CA ASP A 67 -1.61 0.88 15.93
C ASP A 67 -2.00 -0.42 15.21
N ARG A 68 -1.00 -1.02 14.55
CA ARG A 68 -1.17 -2.22 13.76
C ARG A 68 -1.54 -3.44 14.58
N THR A 69 -1.13 -3.50 15.85
CA THR A 69 -1.45 -4.64 16.71
C THR A 69 -2.93 -4.58 17.05
N ARG A 70 -3.41 -3.43 17.56
CA ARG A 70 -4.81 -3.24 17.88
C ARG A 70 -5.72 -3.37 16.66
N MET A 71 -5.31 -2.78 15.52
CA MET A 71 -6.10 -2.89 14.29
C MET A 71 -6.16 -4.33 13.77
N ARG A 72 -5.07 -5.09 13.89
CA ARG A 72 -5.03 -6.51 13.54
C ARG A 72 -6.00 -7.32 14.41
N ASP A 73 -5.97 -7.11 15.73
CA ASP A 73 -6.85 -7.81 16.66
C ASP A 73 -8.33 -7.49 16.40
N LEU A 74 -8.65 -6.22 16.12
CA LEU A 74 -9.99 -5.81 15.70
C LEU A 74 -10.39 -6.49 14.38
N ALA A 75 -9.53 -6.44 13.37
CA ALA A 75 -9.81 -7.02 12.05
C ALA A 75 -10.00 -8.55 12.11
N PHE A 76 -9.29 -9.25 12.99
CA PHE A 76 -9.49 -10.68 13.23
C PHE A 76 -10.78 -10.99 13.97
N SER A 77 -11.12 -10.21 15.00
CA SER A 77 -12.36 -10.40 15.77
C SER A 77 -13.62 -10.00 15.00
N ARG A 78 -13.53 -9.03 14.09
CA ARG A 78 -14.67 -8.46 13.34
C ARG A 78 -14.32 -8.33 11.84
N PRO A 79 -14.77 -9.27 11.00
CA PRO A 79 -14.55 -9.20 9.55
C PRO A 79 -15.09 -7.91 8.89
N ALA A 80 -16.13 -7.30 9.47
CA ALA A 80 -16.65 -6.01 9.00
C ALA A 80 -15.64 -4.87 9.16
N SER A 81 -14.89 -4.85 10.27
CA SER A 81 -13.84 -3.85 10.54
C SER A 81 -12.70 -3.95 9.54
N ARG A 82 -12.33 -5.17 9.13
CA ARG A 82 -11.38 -5.39 8.05
C ARG A 82 -11.84 -4.73 6.75
N LYS A 83 -13.10 -4.94 6.35
CA LYS A 83 -13.67 -4.33 5.13
C LYS A 83 -13.70 -2.80 5.20
N GLN A 84 -14.02 -2.24 6.37
CA GLN A 84 -13.99 -0.79 6.59
C GLN A 84 -12.57 -0.22 6.41
N LEU A 85 -11.57 -0.90 6.98
CA LEU A 85 -10.17 -0.50 6.82
C LEU A 85 -9.72 -0.58 5.35
N GLU A 86 -10.03 -1.69 4.68
CA GLU A 86 -9.74 -1.89 3.26
C GLU A 86 -10.42 -0.81 2.40
N ALA A 87 -11.67 -0.43 2.71
CA ALA A 87 -12.38 0.62 1.99
C ALA A 87 -11.75 2.02 2.14
N ILE A 88 -11.05 2.28 3.25
CA ILE A 88 -10.29 3.53 3.44
C ILE A 88 -8.95 3.46 2.68
N ILE A 89 -8.24 2.34 2.80
CA ILE A 89 -6.86 2.22 2.29
C ILE A 89 -6.82 1.98 0.78
N HIS A 90 -7.65 1.09 0.24
CA HIS A 90 -7.55 0.66 -1.16
C HIS A 90 -7.68 1.82 -2.18
N PRO A 91 -8.63 2.78 -2.03
CA PRO A 91 -8.71 3.91 -2.94
C PRO A 91 -7.45 4.78 -2.93
N LEU A 92 -6.88 5.02 -1.74
CA LEU A 92 -5.65 5.82 -1.59
C LEU A 92 -4.44 5.11 -2.22
N VAL A 93 -4.33 3.80 -2.01
CA VAL A 93 -3.28 2.98 -2.62
C VAL A 93 -3.42 2.99 -4.14
N ALA A 94 -4.62 2.76 -4.67
CA ALA A 94 -4.88 2.78 -6.10
C ALA A 94 -4.53 4.13 -6.75
N GLN A 95 -4.92 5.24 -6.11
CA GLN A 95 -4.57 6.58 -6.58
C GLN A 95 -3.06 6.82 -6.56
N CYS A 96 -2.36 6.39 -5.50
CA CYS A 96 -0.91 6.54 -5.39
C CYS A 96 -0.17 5.69 -6.43
N LEU A 97 -0.61 4.44 -6.64
CA LEU A 97 -0.09 3.55 -7.68
C LEU A 97 -0.21 4.18 -9.06
N GLU A 98 -1.39 4.72 -9.41
CA GLU A 98 -1.62 5.35 -10.71
C GLU A 98 -0.77 6.62 -10.87
N ASN A 99 -0.64 7.44 -9.82
CA ASN A 99 0.22 8.62 -9.86
C ASN A 99 1.69 8.24 -10.09
N ARG A 100 2.20 7.24 -9.35
CA ARG A 100 3.58 6.74 -9.50
C ARG A 100 3.80 6.11 -10.88
N ALA A 101 2.80 5.38 -11.39
CA ALA A 101 2.86 4.79 -12.72
C ALA A 101 2.98 5.88 -13.79
N ARG A 102 2.14 6.92 -13.72
CA ARG A 102 2.18 8.05 -14.65
C ARG A 102 3.53 8.78 -14.61
N THR A 103 4.06 9.07 -13.41
CA THR A 103 5.38 9.69 -13.28
C THR A 103 6.47 8.82 -13.92
N ALA A 104 6.46 7.51 -13.70
CA ALA A 104 7.42 6.60 -14.33
C ALA A 104 7.28 6.56 -15.86
N GLU A 105 6.05 6.61 -16.38
CA GLU A 105 5.77 6.67 -17.81
C GLU A 105 6.29 7.97 -18.44
N ASP A 106 6.08 9.10 -17.77
CA ASP A 106 6.59 10.41 -18.18
C ASP A 106 8.13 10.47 -18.16
N GLU A 107 8.77 9.75 -17.24
CA GLU A 107 10.23 9.55 -17.19
C GLU A 107 10.76 8.57 -18.25
N GLY A 108 9.88 8.01 -19.10
CA GLY A 108 10.26 7.09 -20.17
C GLY A 108 10.57 5.67 -19.69
N ARG A 109 10.08 5.27 -18.51
CA ARG A 109 10.27 3.90 -17.99
C ARG A 109 9.45 2.91 -18.81
N ARG A 110 10.12 1.84 -19.23
CA ARG A 110 9.52 0.82 -20.13
C ARG A 110 8.76 -0.30 -19.42
N LEU A 111 9.09 -0.56 -18.16
CA LEU A 111 8.54 -1.68 -17.38
C LEU A 111 8.18 -1.23 -15.98
N LEU A 112 6.91 -1.44 -15.61
CA LEU A 112 6.35 -1.21 -14.30
C LEU A 112 5.84 -2.55 -13.75
N VAL A 113 6.15 -2.83 -12.48
CA VAL A 113 5.87 -4.11 -11.81
C VAL A 113 5.14 -3.89 -10.51
#